data_AF-A0A2E7GZJ1-F1
#
_entry.id   AF-A0A2E7GZJ1-F1
#
_cell.length_a   1.000
_cell.length_b   1.000
_cell.length_c   1.000
_cell.angle_alpha   90.00
_cell.angle_beta   90.00
_cell.angle_gamma   90.00
#
_symmetry.space_group_name_H-M   'P 1'
#
loop_
_entity.id
_entity.type
_entity.pdbx_description
1 polymer ?
#
loop_
_entity_poly.entity_id
_entity_poly.type
_entity_poly.pdbx_seq_one_letter_code
_entity_poly.pdbx_strand_id
1 'polypeptide(L)'
;MGEEPSVEAFMRHLQVCVEEARNIADSHEREQRMLQLESALQEAIIYKNRIEELHRHGIDPIRLVEAESSLAQPPAPKKVEALMTGKDRCKVCNAVLEADLPFCPACAAEQ
;
A
#
# COMPACT_ATOMS: atom_id res chain seq x y z
N MET A 1 9.97 1.62 -39.33
CA MET A 1 9.75 1.10 -37.96
C MET A 1 10.13 2.22 -37.03
N GLY A 2 9.16 2.94 -36.48
CA GLY A 2 9.44 3.93 -35.45
C GLY A 2 9.68 3.17 -34.15
N GLU A 3 10.83 3.38 -33.53
CA GLU A 3 11.12 2.85 -32.21
C GLU A 3 10.06 3.39 -31.24
N GLU A 4 9.29 2.51 -30.59
CA GLU A 4 8.30 2.96 -29.61
C GLU A 4 9.02 3.69 -28.47
N PRO A 5 8.44 4.79 -27.94
CA PRO A 5 9.07 5.54 -26.87
C PRO A 5 9.19 4.67 -25.61
N SER A 6 10.43 4.39 -25.20
CA SER A 6 10.73 3.60 -24.00
C SER A 6 11.04 4.50 -22.79
N VAL A 7 11.01 3.91 -21.59
CA VAL A 7 11.44 4.60 -20.36
C VAL A 7 12.89 5.07 -20.47
N GLU A 8 13.76 4.30 -21.09
CA GLU A 8 15.16 4.68 -21.33
C GLU A 8 15.29 5.86 -22.30
N ALA A 9 14.44 5.90 -23.34
CA ALA A 9 14.39 7.05 -24.24
C ALA A 9 13.94 8.31 -23.50
N PHE A 10 12.94 8.19 -22.63
CA PHE A 10 12.47 9.28 -21.77
C PHE A 10 13.55 9.74 -20.77
N MET A 11 14.24 8.82 -20.10
CA MET A 11 15.35 9.14 -19.18
C MET A 11 16.47 9.90 -19.89
N ARG A 12 16.86 9.49 -21.10
CA ARG A 12 17.86 10.22 -21.91
C ARG A 12 17.39 11.62 -22.28
N HIS A 13 16.11 11.76 -22.64
CA HIS A 13 15.53 13.08 -22.91
C HIS A 13 15.56 13.98 -21.67
N LEU A 14 15.19 13.47 -20.49
CA LEU A 14 15.26 14.24 -19.24
C LEU A 14 16.69 14.68 -18.92
N GLN A 15 17.70 13.83 -19.17
CA GLN A 15 19.11 14.19 -18.98
C GLN A 15 19.53 15.35 -19.89
N VAL A 16 19.08 15.37 -21.15
CA VAL A 16 19.32 16.51 -22.05
C VAL A 16 18.65 17.77 -21.51
N CYS A 17 17.39 17.69 -21.07
CA CYS A 17 16.68 18.83 -20.50
C CYS A 17 17.35 19.37 -19.22
N VAL A 18 17.98 18.51 -18.40
CA VAL A 18 18.75 18.95 -17.24
C VAL A 18 19.95 19.79 -17.67
N GLU A 19 20.70 19.36 -18.68
CA GLU A 19 21.83 20.14 -19.20
C GLU A 19 21.39 21.46 -19.82
N GLU A 20 20.25 21.48 -20.50
CA GLU A 20 19.65 22.71 -21.03
C GLU A 20 19.23 23.66 -19.91
N ALA A 21 18.56 23.14 -18.86
CA ALA A 21 18.07 23.92 -17.73
C ALA A 21 19.19 24.63 -16.96
N ARG A 22 20.41 24.07 -16.92
CA ARG A 22 21.58 24.71 -16.29
C ARG A 22 21.91 26.08 -16.89
N ASN A 23 21.51 26.33 -18.14
CA ASN A 23 21.78 27.58 -18.86
C ASN A 23 20.67 28.64 -18.68
N ILE A 24 19.61 28.35 -17.92
CA ILE A 24 18.57 29.34 -17.60
C ILE A 24 19.20 30.50 -16.82
N ALA A 25 18.97 31.74 -17.24
CA ALA A 25 19.60 32.93 -16.66
C ALA A 25 19.07 33.23 -15.25
N ASP A 26 17.75 33.20 -15.07
CA ASP A 26 17.11 33.41 -13.77
C ASP A 26 17.40 32.23 -12.84
N SER A 27 17.97 32.52 -11.67
CA SER A 27 18.38 31.48 -10.71
C SER A 27 17.20 30.72 -10.11
N HIS A 28 16.08 31.39 -9.85
CA HIS A 28 14.91 30.78 -9.24
C HIS A 28 14.18 29.90 -10.25
N GLU A 29 14.01 30.39 -11.47
CA GLU A 29 13.46 29.59 -12.58
C GLU A 29 14.35 28.35 -12.85
N ARG A 30 15.67 28.53 -12.88
CA ARG A 30 16.63 27.43 -13.06
C ARG A 30 16.48 26.38 -11.97
N GLU A 31 16.48 26.79 -10.71
CA GLU A 31 16.35 25.87 -9.57
C GLU A 31 15.02 25.11 -9.61
N GLN A 32 13.92 25.82 -9.84
CA GLN A 32 12.60 25.21 -9.96
C GLN A 32 12.54 24.19 -11.11
N ARG A 33 13.10 24.53 -12.27
CA ARG A 33 13.11 23.64 -13.43
C ARG A 33 14.00 22.42 -13.21
N MET A 34 15.17 22.61 -12.62
CA MET A 34 16.10 21.53 -12.24
C MET A 34 15.41 20.55 -11.29
N LEU A 35 14.79 21.06 -10.22
CA LEU A 35 14.07 20.23 -9.25
C LEU A 35 13.00 19.34 -9.91
N GLN A 36 12.20 19.90 -10.81
CA GLN A 36 11.18 19.15 -11.53
C GLN A 36 11.79 18.02 -12.39
N LEU A 37 12.84 18.35 -13.14
CA LEU A 37 13.49 17.39 -14.04
C LEU A 37 14.19 16.27 -13.27
N GLU A 38 14.89 16.60 -12.19
CA GLU A 38 15.59 15.64 -11.32
C GLU A 38 14.59 14.73 -10.61
N SER A 39 13.48 15.29 -10.11
CA SER A 39 12.39 14.50 -9.51
C SER A 39 11.80 13.51 -10.54
N ALA A 40 11.52 13.97 -11.75
CA ALA A 40 10.98 13.10 -12.81
C ALA A 40 11.98 12.00 -13.23
N LEU A 41 13.27 12.32 -13.32
CA LEU A 41 14.31 11.35 -13.65
C LEU A 41 14.46 10.30 -12.55
N GLN A 42 14.40 10.73 -11.28
CA GLN A 42 14.43 9.82 -10.14
C GLN A 42 13.24 8.85 -10.16
N GLU A 43 12.02 9.34 -10.39
CA GLU A 43 10.84 8.48 -10.49
C GLU A 43 10.94 7.49 -11.66
N ALA A 44 11.48 7.91 -12.81
CA ALA A 44 11.72 7.02 -13.94
C ALA A 44 12.73 5.90 -13.60
N ILE A 45 13.80 6.22 -12.87
CA ILE A 45 14.78 5.24 -12.39
C ILE A 45 14.12 4.25 -11.41
N ILE A 46 13.34 4.75 -10.45
CA ILE A 46 12.62 3.92 -9.48
C ILE A 46 11.68 2.94 -10.21
N TYR A 47 10.89 3.45 -11.17
CA TYR A 47 10.01 2.63 -11.98
C TYR A 47 10.78 1.55 -12.73
N LYS A 48 11.84 1.91 -13.46
CA LYS A 48 12.68 0.96 -14.21
C LYS A 48 13.22 -0.14 -13.31
N ASN A 49 13.79 0.22 -12.16
CA ASN A 49 14.33 -0.73 -11.19
C ASN A 49 13.26 -1.69 -10.66
N ARG A 50 12.05 -1.18 -10.36
CA ARG A 50 10.92 -1.98 -9.89
C ARG A 50 10.49 -3.00 -10.94
N ILE A 51 10.36 -2.57 -12.20
CA ILE A 51 9.99 -3.46 -13.31
C ILE A 51 11.04 -4.55 -13.52
N GLU A 52 12.32 -4.18 -13.52
CA GLU A 52 13.42 -5.15 -13.62
C GLU A 52 13.42 -6.16 -12.47
N GLU A 53 13.15 -5.72 -11.24
CA GLU A 53 13.04 -6.59 -10.09
C GLU A 53 11.89 -7.60 -10.22
N LEU A 54 10.71 -7.13 -10.61
CA LEU A 54 9.55 -8.00 -10.85
C LEU A 54 9.87 -9.06 -11.92
N HIS A 55 10.48 -8.65 -13.03
CA HIS A 55 10.92 -9.58 -14.08
C HIS A 55 11.94 -10.61 -13.56
N ARG A 56 12.90 -10.21 -12.72
CA ARG A 56 13.85 -11.15 -12.09
C ARG A 56 13.17 -12.21 -11.23
N HIS A 57 12.03 -11.87 -10.62
CA HIS A 57 11.22 -12.79 -9.83
C HIS A 57 10.19 -13.57 -10.67
N GLY A 58 10.15 -13.38 -12.00
CA GLY A 58 9.17 -14.01 -12.89
C GLY A 58 7.75 -13.47 -12.71
N ILE A 59 7.59 -12.30 -12.10
CA ILE A 59 6.31 -11.63 -11.87
C ILE A 59 6.05 -10.70 -13.05
N ASP A 60 4.88 -10.84 -13.69
CA ASP A 60 4.44 -9.93 -14.75
C ASP A 60 4.05 -8.56 -14.15
N PRO A 61 4.78 -7.48 -14.47
CA PRO A 61 4.52 -6.16 -13.92
C PRO A 61 3.21 -5.52 -14.39
N ILE A 62 2.67 -5.94 -15.55
CA ILE A 62 1.42 -5.39 -16.10
C ILE A 62 0.23 -5.99 -15.35
N ARG A 63 0.37 -7.23 -14.86
CA ARG A 63 -0.68 -7.94 -14.12
C ARG A 63 -0.87 -7.45 -12.68
N LEU A 64 0.17 -6.88 -12.07
CA LEU A 64 0.10 -6.25 -10.74
C LEU A 64 -0.83 -5.03 -10.66
N VAL A 65 -1.38 -4.57 -11.79
CA VAL A 65 -2.35 -3.47 -11.85
C VAL A 65 -3.79 -3.93 -11.64
N GLU A 66 -4.05 -5.24 -11.57
CA GLU A 66 -5.25 -5.71 -10.87
C GLU A 66 -5.00 -5.43 -9.39
N ALA A 67 -5.40 -4.23 -8.94
CA ALA A 67 -5.40 -3.87 -7.54
C ALA A 67 -5.99 -5.06 -6.81
N GLU A 68 -5.14 -5.79 -6.09
CA GLU A 68 -5.60 -6.81 -5.18
C GLU A 68 -6.47 -6.03 -4.20
N SER A 69 -7.77 -6.09 -4.46
CA SER A 69 -8.80 -6.05 -3.45
C SER A 69 -8.57 -7.28 -2.57
N SER A 70 -7.41 -7.34 -1.93
CA SER A 70 -7.21 -7.97 -0.65
C SER A 70 -8.05 -7.17 0.33
N LEU A 71 -9.37 -7.31 0.19
CA LEU A 71 -10.21 -7.61 1.33
C LEU A 71 -9.41 -8.67 2.08
N ALA A 72 -8.72 -8.24 3.12
CA ALA A 72 -8.13 -9.12 4.08
C ALA A 72 -9.26 -10.07 4.49
N GLN A 73 -9.31 -11.26 3.89
CA GLN A 73 -10.15 -12.32 4.43
C GLN A 73 -9.57 -12.54 5.82
N PRO A 74 -10.33 -12.24 6.89
CA PRO A 74 -9.85 -12.59 8.20
C PRO A 74 -9.55 -14.09 8.16
N PRO A 75 -8.41 -14.54 8.73
CA PRO A 75 -8.10 -15.96 8.77
C PRO A 75 -9.33 -16.68 9.35
N ALA A 76 -9.73 -17.78 8.70
CA ALA A 76 -10.85 -18.57 9.19
C ALA A 76 -10.63 -18.84 10.70
N PRO A 77 -11.62 -18.56 11.56
CA PRO A 77 -11.44 -18.64 13.00
C PRO A 77 -10.92 -20.04 13.33
N LYS A 78 -9.79 -20.10 14.05
CA LYS A 78 -9.27 -21.38 14.53
C LYS A 78 -10.39 -22.01 15.35
N LYS A 79 -10.61 -23.32 15.23
CA LYS A 79 -11.71 -24.09 15.87
C LYS A 79 -11.94 -23.77 17.36
N VAL A 80 -10.97 -23.18 18.04
CA VAL A 80 -11.05 -22.69 19.42
C VAL A 80 -12.01 -21.48 19.59
N GLU A 81 -12.11 -20.57 18.60
CA GLU A 81 -13.01 -19.41 18.68
C GLU A 81 -14.48 -19.77 18.43
N ALA A 82 -14.75 -20.82 17.64
CA ALA A 82 -16.08 -21.38 17.45
C ALA A 82 -16.64 -22.09 18.71
N LEU A 83 -15.77 -22.47 19.66
CA LEU A 83 -16.20 -22.96 20.97
C LEU A 83 -16.57 -21.83 21.94
N MET A 84 -16.18 -20.58 21.67
CA MET A 84 -16.47 -19.43 22.55
C MET A 84 -17.84 -18.80 22.28
N THR A 85 -18.61 -19.34 21.33
CA THR A 85 -19.97 -18.90 20.99
C THR A 85 -21.04 -19.32 22.02
N GLY A 86 -20.65 -20.05 23.06
CA GLY A 86 -21.53 -20.48 24.15
C GLY A 86 -21.42 -19.62 25.42
N LYS A 87 -21.31 -18.29 25.30
CA LYS A 87 -21.34 -17.41 26.48
C LYS A 87 -22.73 -16.80 26.63
N ASP A 88 -23.44 -17.20 27.68
CA ASP A 88 -24.72 -16.62 28.07
C ASP A 88 -24.59 -15.11 28.32
N ARG A 89 -25.66 -14.35 28.09
CA ARG A 89 -25.69 -12.90 28.30
C ARG A 89 -26.59 -12.55 29.46
N CYS A 90 -26.19 -11.53 30.22
CA CYS A 90 -26.96 -11.05 31.36
C CYS A 90 -28.34 -10.55 30.90
N LYS A 91 -29.42 -11.04 31.53
CA LYS A 91 -30.80 -10.64 31.19
C LYS A 91 -31.11 -9.17 31.49
N VAL A 92 -30.27 -8.51 32.30
CA VAL A 92 -30.48 -7.13 32.79
C VAL A 92 -29.62 -6.12 32.01
N CYS A 93 -28.32 -6.35 31.88
CA CYS A 93 -27.40 -5.39 31.25
C CYS A 93 -26.79 -5.88 29.93
N ASN A 94 -27.14 -7.09 29.48
CA ASN A 94 -26.68 -7.71 28.22
C ASN A 94 -25.16 -7.91 28.09
N ALA A 95 -24.42 -7.78 29.20
CA ALA A 95 -23.01 -8.13 29.28
C ALA A 95 -22.81 -9.65 29.14
N VAL A 96 -21.66 -10.05 28.61
CA VAL A 96 -21.27 -11.46 28.47
C VAL A 96 -21.00 -12.05 29.85
N LEU A 97 -21.68 -13.14 30.20
CA LEU A 97 -21.48 -13.85 31.46
C LEU A 97 -20.27 -14.78 31.34
N GLU A 98 -19.54 -14.90 32.45
CA GLU A 98 -18.52 -15.92 32.59
C GLU A 98 -19.15 -17.21 33.13
N ALA A 99 -18.68 -18.36 32.65
CA ALA A 99 -19.38 -19.64 32.74
C ALA A 99 -19.48 -20.26 34.15
N ASP A 100 -19.04 -19.58 35.21
CA ASP A 100 -18.97 -20.13 36.58
C ASP A 100 -19.36 -19.12 37.67
N LEU A 101 -19.99 -17.98 37.31
CA LEU A 101 -20.48 -17.01 38.29
C LEU A 101 -22.01 -17.03 38.39
N PRO A 102 -22.60 -17.14 39.61
CA PRO A 102 -24.06 -17.07 39.80
C PRO A 102 -24.61 -15.63 39.68
N PHE A 103 -23.77 -14.65 39.38
CA PHE A 103 -24.13 -13.24 39.24
C PHE A 103 -23.38 -12.58 38.09
N CYS A 104 -23.94 -11.50 37.55
CA CYS A 104 -23.30 -10.73 36.49
C CYS A 104 -22.21 -9.81 37.07
N PRO A 105 -20.94 -9.91 36.62
CA PRO A 105 -19.87 -9.06 37.12
C PRO A 105 -20.00 -7.58 36.71
N ALA A 106 -20.79 -7.27 35.69
CA ALA A 106 -20.97 -5.89 35.21
C ALA A 106 -22.05 -5.11 35.97
N CYS A 107 -23.09 -5.78 36.49
CA CYS A 107 -24.22 -5.11 37.15
C CYS A 107 -24.65 -5.75 38.47
N ALA A 108 -23.93 -6.79 38.93
CA ALA A 108 -24.19 -7.54 40.15
C ALA A 108 -25.58 -8.21 40.27
N ALA A 109 -26.33 -8.33 39.16
CA ALA A 109 -27.62 -9.03 39.15
C ALA A 109 -27.43 -10.55 39.11
N GLU A 110 -28.23 -11.30 39.86
CA GLU A 110 -28.29 -12.77 39.85
C GLU A 110 -28.86 -13.28 38.50
N GLN A 111 -28.37 -14.41 37.96
CA GLN A 111 -28.64 -14.86 36.57
C GLN A 111 -29.46 -16.14 36.44
#